data_AF-A0A0C3KHT1-F1
#
_entry.id   AF-A0A0C3KHT1-F1
#
_cell.length_a   1.000
_cell.length_b   1.000
_cell.length_c   1.000
_cell.angle_alpha   90.00
_cell.angle_beta   90.00
_cell.angle_gamma   90.00
#
_symmetry.space_group_name_H-M   'P 1'
#
loop_
_entity.id
_entity.type
_entity.pdbx_description
1 polymer ?
#
loop_
_entity_poly.entity_id
_entity_poly.type
_entity_poly.pdbx_seq_one_letter_code
_entity_poly.pdbx_strand_id
1 'polypeptide(L)'
;MSGGVRGQNVPRAVVSFDLAVTAAHHCKEILTEHKFGDVEIAFRESTVTRSVGPRLLHHFSIINPAVDLRSPFTPAFGIQIAPLDTPHYEGTGGLYFRESSDSDRVLLLTNRHVALPPPVFDNALYHRKHSNQPAHEMIVLGSKAYADAVEAIMAKIGEQVGFAKTYKEELERLGEDADDETGNDFQQSLAKAKKTIADLDALHSEITKSWIPPSLRKLGYVLYAPPISVAPDPELYTEDWAMLNLHLDKF
;
A
#
# COMPACT_ATOMS: atom_id res chain seq x y z
N MET A 1 0.60 10.05 -31.01
CA MET A 1 2.00 9.86 -30.55
C MET A 1 2.27 10.92 -29.50
N SER A 2 2.14 10.59 -28.22
CA SER A 2 2.47 11.50 -27.12
C SER A 2 3.36 10.70 -26.16
N GLY A 3 4.61 11.14 -26.05
CA GLY A 3 5.64 10.48 -25.27
C GLY A 3 5.41 10.70 -23.79
N GLY A 4 5.12 9.63 -23.06
CA GLY A 4 5.11 9.62 -21.61
C GLY A 4 6.53 9.82 -21.08
N VAL A 5 6.74 10.91 -20.35
CA VAL A 5 7.97 11.17 -19.59
C VAL A 5 8.02 10.14 -18.46
N ARG A 6 8.94 9.18 -18.59
CA ARG A 6 9.33 8.27 -17.49
C ARG A 6 9.79 9.13 -16.33
N GLY A 7 9.26 8.86 -15.13
CA GLY A 7 9.81 9.38 -13.88
C GLY A 7 11.28 9.01 -13.79
N GLN A 8 12.15 9.98 -14.08
CA GLN A 8 13.56 9.86 -13.80
C GLN A 8 13.72 9.87 -12.28
N ASN A 9 14.39 8.86 -11.73
CA ASN A 9 14.96 8.93 -10.40
C ASN A 9 16.00 10.05 -10.41
N VAL A 10 15.57 11.25 -10.04
CA VAL A 10 16.49 12.38 -9.81
C VAL A 10 17.33 12.01 -8.58
N PRO A 11 18.67 12.01 -8.67
CA PRO A 11 19.53 11.79 -7.51
C PRO A 11 19.14 12.76 -6.39
N ARG A 12 19.08 12.25 -5.15
CA ARG A 12 18.81 13.06 -3.96
C ARG A 12 19.89 14.13 -3.83
N ALA A 13 19.63 15.33 -4.32
CA ALA A 13 20.53 16.46 -4.21
C ALA A 13 20.47 16.98 -2.77
N VAL A 14 21.36 16.47 -1.93
CA VAL A 14 21.58 17.01 -0.58
C VAL A 14 22.38 18.30 -0.75
N VAL A 15 21.79 19.42 -0.36
CA VAL A 15 22.49 20.71 -0.34
C VAL A 15 23.40 20.70 0.87
N SER A 16 24.72 20.87 0.66
CA SER A 16 25.64 21.03 1.79
C SER A 16 25.34 22.32 2.55
N PHE A 17 25.64 22.34 3.85
CA PHE A 17 25.44 23.52 4.69
C PHE A 17 26.10 24.77 4.08
N ASP A 18 27.34 24.65 3.61
CA ASP A 18 28.09 25.77 3.03
C ASP A 18 27.44 26.30 1.74
N LEU A 19 26.88 25.41 0.90
CA LEU A 19 26.17 25.81 -0.31
C LEU A 19 24.87 26.52 0.04
N ALA A 20 24.13 26.04 1.05
CA ALA A 20 22.91 26.67 1.54
C ALA A 20 23.18 28.06 2.14
N VAL A 21 24.25 28.22 2.92
CA VAL A 21 24.67 29.51 3.49
C VAL A 21 25.05 30.49 2.36
N THR A 22 25.85 30.04 1.39
CA THR A 22 26.25 30.87 0.25
C THR A 22 25.03 31.33 -0.56
N ALA A 23 24.11 30.41 -0.86
CA ALA A 23 22.87 30.74 -1.56
C ALA A 23 21.97 31.70 -0.75
N ALA A 24 21.90 31.53 0.57
CA ALA A 24 21.14 32.42 1.45
C ALA A 24 21.67 33.85 1.43
N HIS A 25 23.00 34.01 1.45
CA HIS A 25 23.64 35.31 1.33
C HIS A 25 23.32 35.99 -0.01
N HIS A 26 23.48 35.29 -1.14
CA HIS A 26 23.15 35.86 -2.46
C HIS A 26 21.66 36.22 -2.59
N CYS A 27 20.74 35.37 -2.09
CA CYS A 27 19.32 35.69 -2.07
C CYS A 27 19.04 36.96 -1.24
N LYS A 28 19.72 37.11 -0.09
CA LYS A 28 19.58 38.29 0.77
C LYS A 28 20.13 39.55 0.10
N GLU A 29 21.23 39.46 -0.63
CA GLU A 29 21.78 40.58 -1.42
C GLU A 29 20.77 41.06 -2.48
N ILE A 30 20.23 40.13 -3.28
CA ILE A 30 19.21 40.44 -4.31
C ILE A 30 17.99 41.14 -3.69
N LEU A 31 17.49 40.63 -2.56
CA LEU A 31 16.32 41.20 -1.88
C LEU A 31 16.62 42.58 -1.28
N THR A 32 17.84 42.78 -0.77
CA THR A 32 18.30 44.06 -0.26
C THR A 32 18.39 45.11 -1.37
N GLU A 33 18.91 44.74 -2.55
CA GLU A 33 18.93 45.63 -3.73
C GLU A 33 17.52 46.10 -4.14
N HIS A 34 16.53 45.23 -3.97
CA HIS A 34 15.11 45.53 -4.23
C HIS A 34 14.38 46.17 -3.04
N LYS A 35 15.12 46.64 -2.03
CA LYS A 35 14.63 47.34 -0.82
C LYS A 35 13.80 46.47 0.14
N PHE A 36 13.98 45.16 0.12
CA PHE A 36 13.47 44.23 1.13
C PHE A 36 14.61 43.85 2.09
N GLY A 37 14.99 44.77 2.98
CA GLY A 37 16.17 44.62 3.85
C GLY A 37 15.93 43.84 5.16
N ASP A 38 14.69 43.76 5.63
CA ASP A 38 14.34 43.09 6.88
C ASP A 38 13.80 41.68 6.62
N VAL A 39 14.66 40.82 6.06
CA VAL A 39 14.33 39.42 5.73
C VAL A 39 15.43 38.47 6.17
N GLU A 40 15.01 37.31 6.65
CA GLU A 40 15.87 36.16 6.93
C GLU A 40 15.61 35.06 5.90
N ILE A 41 16.68 34.46 5.39
CA ILE A 41 16.60 33.38 4.41
C ILE A 41 17.00 32.09 5.10
N ALA A 42 16.06 31.13 5.14
CA ALA A 42 16.30 29.80 5.69
C ALA A 42 16.12 28.74 4.60
N PHE A 43 17.10 27.85 4.47
CA PHE A 43 16.97 26.62 3.69
C PHE A 43 16.53 25.50 4.61
N ARG A 44 15.41 24.85 4.28
CA ARG A 44 14.91 23.69 5.00
C ARG A 44 14.94 22.49 4.07
N GLU A 45 15.73 21.49 4.42
CA GLU A 45 15.58 20.17 3.81
C GLU A 45 14.43 19.45 4.53
N SER A 46 13.42 19.04 3.77
CA SER A 46 12.33 18.21 4.27
C SER A 46 12.19 16.98 3.40
N THR A 47 12.01 15.83 4.03
CA THR A 47 11.55 14.64 3.29
C THR A 47 10.04 14.76 3.13
N VAL A 48 9.56 14.91 1.90
CA VAL A 48 8.13 14.88 1.60
C VAL A 48 7.68 13.43 1.69
N THR A 49 6.92 13.10 2.74
CA THR A 49 6.19 11.84 2.83
C THR A 49 4.74 12.08 2.43
N ARG A 50 4.17 11.15 1.65
CA ARG A 50 2.75 11.22 1.30
C ARG A 50 1.91 11.00 2.55
N SER A 51 0.91 11.85 2.77
CA SER A 51 -0.01 11.74 3.90
C SER A 51 -0.82 10.44 3.92
N VAL A 52 -0.88 9.74 2.78
CA VAL A 52 -1.58 8.47 2.57
C VAL A 52 -0.69 7.23 2.72
N GLY A 53 0.60 7.44 3.05
CA GLY A 53 1.62 6.40 3.16
C GLY A 53 2.08 5.83 1.81
N PRO A 54 2.68 4.62 1.78
CA PRO A 54 3.20 4.00 0.55
C PRO A 54 2.08 3.74 -0.46
N ARG A 55 2.42 3.80 -1.76
CA ARG A 55 1.51 3.34 -2.82
C ARG A 55 1.24 1.84 -2.68
N LEU A 56 0.08 1.41 -3.14
CA LEU A 56 -0.20 -0.01 -3.36
C LEU A 56 0.89 -0.60 -4.26
N LEU A 57 1.31 -1.82 -3.93
CA LEU A 57 2.29 -2.55 -4.71
C LEU A 57 1.72 -2.80 -6.11
N HIS A 58 2.57 -2.69 -7.13
CA HIS A 58 2.16 -3.08 -8.46
C HIS A 58 1.85 -4.57 -8.52
N HIS A 59 0.77 -4.90 -9.24
CA HIS A 59 0.45 -6.26 -9.60
C HIS A 59 1.40 -6.70 -10.74
N PHE A 60 2.56 -7.28 -10.42
CA PHE A 60 3.50 -7.77 -11.44
C PHE A 60 3.98 -9.22 -11.25
N SER A 61 3.90 -9.92 -12.39
CA SER A 61 4.50 -11.17 -12.89
C SER A 61 4.21 -12.50 -12.17
N ILE A 62 3.51 -13.36 -12.92
CA ILE A 62 3.11 -14.77 -12.70
C ILE A 62 4.27 -15.70 -12.27
N ILE A 63 5.52 -15.22 -12.33
CA ILE A 63 6.76 -16.01 -12.12
C ILE A 63 7.41 -15.73 -10.75
N ASN A 64 6.84 -14.85 -9.91
CA ASN A 64 7.38 -14.61 -8.57
C ASN A 64 6.74 -15.59 -7.55
N PRO A 65 7.52 -16.42 -6.83
CA PRO A 65 6.98 -17.29 -5.77
C PRO A 65 6.29 -16.52 -4.62
N ALA A 66 6.40 -15.19 -4.59
CA ALA A 66 5.72 -14.30 -3.66
C ALA A 66 4.44 -13.63 -4.22
N VAL A 67 3.96 -13.96 -5.43
CA VAL A 67 2.77 -13.29 -6.03
C VAL A 67 1.56 -13.32 -5.08
N ASP A 68 1.25 -14.48 -4.53
CA ASP A 68 0.07 -14.64 -3.67
C ASP A 68 0.21 -13.83 -2.36
N LEU A 69 1.43 -13.74 -1.85
CA LEU A 69 1.74 -13.02 -0.61
C LEU A 69 1.86 -11.51 -0.80
N ARG A 70 2.08 -11.04 -2.04
CA ARG A 70 2.03 -9.61 -2.39
C ARG A 70 0.59 -9.13 -2.59
N SER A 71 -0.31 -10.02 -3.02
CA SER A 71 -1.68 -9.71 -3.40
C SER A 71 -2.42 -8.77 -2.41
N PRO A 72 -2.37 -8.99 -1.07
CA PRO A 72 -3.07 -8.14 -0.10
C PRO A 72 -2.66 -6.66 -0.13
N PHE A 73 -1.49 -6.35 -0.68
CA PHE A 73 -0.91 -5.00 -0.74
C PHE A 73 -1.03 -4.37 -2.14
N THR A 74 -1.75 -5.00 -3.07
CA THR A 74 -1.94 -4.53 -4.46
C THR A 74 -3.35 -3.95 -4.67
N PRO A 75 -3.62 -3.20 -5.76
CA PRO A 75 -4.98 -2.75 -6.10
C PRO A 75 -5.85 -3.87 -6.71
N ALA A 76 -5.59 -5.14 -6.37
CA ALA A 76 -6.36 -6.27 -6.87
C ALA A 76 -7.84 -6.16 -6.47
N PHE A 77 -8.68 -6.85 -7.24
CA PHE A 77 -10.10 -6.98 -6.92
C PHE A 77 -10.28 -7.66 -5.56
N GLY A 78 -11.26 -7.21 -4.77
CA GLY A 78 -11.46 -7.74 -3.42
C GLY A 78 -10.42 -7.25 -2.41
N ILE A 79 -9.85 -6.06 -2.61
CA ILE A 79 -8.90 -5.45 -1.67
C ILE A 79 -9.49 -5.44 -0.27
N GLN A 80 -8.73 -5.93 0.71
CA GLN A 80 -9.14 -5.92 2.11
C GLN A 80 -9.10 -4.48 2.64
N ILE A 81 -10.16 -4.03 3.29
CA ILE A 81 -10.30 -2.66 3.80
C ILE A 81 -10.91 -2.64 5.19
N ALA A 82 -10.72 -1.53 5.90
CA ALA A 82 -11.38 -1.25 7.17
C ALA A 82 -11.50 0.27 7.41
N PRO A 83 -12.39 0.74 8.30
CA PRO A 83 -12.35 2.12 8.79
C PRO A 83 -11.07 2.40 9.58
N LEU A 84 -10.49 3.58 9.44
CA LEU A 84 -9.27 3.96 10.15
C LEU A 84 -9.45 3.97 11.67
N ASP A 85 -10.59 4.49 12.13
CA ASP A 85 -10.87 4.67 13.57
C ASP A 85 -11.25 3.35 14.26
N THR A 86 -11.76 2.39 13.49
CA THR A 86 -12.19 1.08 13.98
C THR A 86 -11.68 -0.06 13.08
N PRO A 87 -10.35 -0.25 13.00
CA PRO A 87 -9.69 -1.10 12.00
C PRO A 87 -9.94 -2.61 12.16
N HIS A 88 -10.71 -3.01 13.18
CA HIS A 88 -11.14 -4.39 13.41
C HIS A 88 -12.47 -4.71 12.73
N TYR A 89 -13.19 -3.72 12.18
CA TYR A 89 -14.31 -3.97 11.27
C TYR A 89 -13.78 -4.07 9.85
N GLU A 90 -13.53 -5.30 9.44
CA GLU A 90 -12.89 -5.60 8.16
C GLU A 90 -13.91 -6.00 7.11
N GLY A 91 -13.59 -5.73 5.85
CA GLY A 91 -14.35 -6.20 4.71
C GLY A 91 -13.57 -5.99 3.43
N THR A 92 -14.26 -6.01 2.30
CA THR A 92 -13.62 -5.88 0.99
C THR A 92 -14.13 -4.70 0.19
N GLY A 93 -13.21 -4.08 -0.54
CA GLY A 93 -13.55 -3.26 -1.70
C GLY A 93 -13.91 -4.18 -2.86
N GLY A 94 -15.13 -4.06 -3.36
CA GLY A 94 -15.62 -4.82 -4.49
C GLY A 94 -15.10 -4.25 -5.81
N LEU A 95 -15.72 -3.16 -6.27
CA LEU A 95 -15.53 -2.65 -7.62
C LEU A 95 -14.90 -1.25 -7.64
N TYR A 96 -13.89 -1.06 -8.49
CA TYR A 96 -13.34 0.25 -8.82
C TYR A 96 -14.04 0.83 -10.04
N PHE A 97 -14.36 2.12 -10.00
CA PHE A 97 -14.92 2.84 -11.15
C PHE A 97 -14.54 4.31 -11.11
N ARG A 98 -14.54 4.96 -12.28
CA ARG A 98 -14.36 6.41 -12.36
C ARG A 98 -15.71 7.09 -12.36
N GLU A 99 -15.78 8.26 -11.73
CA GLU A 99 -17.00 9.08 -11.68
C GLU A 99 -17.50 9.45 -13.08
N SER A 100 -16.58 9.76 -14.00
CA SER A 100 -16.88 10.01 -15.42
C SER A 100 -15.62 9.82 -16.29
N SER A 101 -15.77 9.95 -17.61
CA SER A 101 -14.61 9.95 -18.53
C SER A 101 -13.64 11.10 -18.28
N ASP A 102 -14.16 12.23 -17.80
CA ASP A 102 -13.47 13.51 -17.68
C ASP A 102 -13.03 13.81 -16.25
N SER A 103 -13.34 12.92 -15.30
CA SER A 103 -12.97 13.02 -13.89
C SER A 103 -11.86 12.03 -13.58
N ASP A 104 -10.78 12.52 -12.97
CA ASP A 104 -9.70 11.69 -12.41
C ASP A 104 -10.14 10.97 -11.12
N ARG A 105 -11.34 11.25 -10.63
CA ARG A 105 -11.87 10.67 -9.40
C ARG A 105 -12.13 9.18 -9.54
N VAL A 106 -11.38 8.38 -8.78
CA VAL A 106 -11.59 6.94 -8.66
C VAL A 106 -12.39 6.65 -7.40
N LEU A 107 -13.43 5.84 -7.57
CA LEU A 107 -14.35 5.42 -6.54
C LEU A 107 -14.24 3.91 -6.33
N LEU A 108 -14.49 3.47 -5.10
CA LEU A 108 -14.53 2.06 -4.72
C LEU A 108 -15.88 1.75 -4.08
N LEU A 109 -16.55 0.72 -4.58
CA LEU A 109 -17.77 0.18 -4.00
C LEU A 109 -17.41 -0.82 -2.89
N THR A 110 -18.06 -0.70 -1.74
CA THR A 110 -18.00 -1.68 -0.64
C THR A 110 -19.38 -1.77 0.02
N ASN A 111 -19.52 -2.58 1.06
CA ASN A 111 -20.74 -2.64 1.86
C ASN A 111 -20.79 -1.48 2.87
N ARG A 112 -21.99 -1.01 3.19
CA ARG A 112 -22.18 0.03 4.21
C ARG A 112 -21.68 -0.46 5.55
N HIS A 113 -22.01 -1.70 5.95
CA HIS A 113 -21.59 -2.21 7.26
C HIS A 113 -20.07 -2.35 7.41
N VAL A 114 -19.31 -2.34 6.31
CA VAL A 114 -17.85 -2.31 6.34
C VAL A 114 -17.35 -0.88 6.52
N ALA A 115 -17.87 0.06 5.73
CA ALA A 115 -17.46 1.46 5.76
C ALA A 115 -17.94 2.21 7.02
N LEU A 116 -19.15 1.91 7.48
CA LEU A 116 -19.83 2.50 8.63
C LEU A 116 -20.48 1.37 9.47
N PRO A 117 -19.67 0.68 10.30
CA PRO A 117 -20.14 -0.47 11.08
C PRO A 117 -21.32 -0.15 11.99
N PRO A 118 -22.40 -0.98 12.01
CA PRO A 118 -23.60 -0.71 12.81
C PRO A 118 -23.37 -0.51 14.31
N PRO A 119 -22.40 -1.17 14.98
CA PRO A 119 -22.13 -0.91 16.39
C PRO A 119 -21.52 0.47 16.67
N VAL A 120 -21.03 1.17 15.65
CA VAL A 120 -20.31 2.45 15.76
C VAL A 120 -21.11 3.60 15.13
N PHE A 121 -21.91 3.30 14.10
CA PHE A 121 -22.63 4.29 13.31
C PHE A 121 -24.12 3.96 13.23
N ASP A 122 -24.96 4.97 13.43
CA ASP A 122 -26.39 4.88 13.22
C ASP A 122 -26.71 4.49 11.77
N ASN A 123 -27.83 3.79 11.56
CA ASN A 123 -28.32 3.43 10.24
C ASN A 123 -29.00 4.60 9.51
N ALA A 124 -28.27 5.71 9.33
CA ALA A 124 -28.71 6.91 8.62
C ALA A 124 -27.95 7.09 7.29
N LEU A 125 -28.52 7.91 6.41
CA LEU A 125 -27.84 8.34 5.19
C LEU A 125 -26.57 9.11 5.56
N TYR A 126 -25.43 8.63 5.08
CA TYR A 126 -24.18 9.38 5.10
C TYR A 126 -23.87 9.91 3.70
N HIS A 127 -23.61 11.21 3.59
CA HIS A 127 -23.15 11.82 2.35
C HIS A 127 -22.21 12.98 2.67
N ARG A 128 -20.93 12.80 2.37
CA ARG A 128 -19.93 13.85 2.50
C ARG A 128 -20.04 14.86 1.36
N LYS A 129 -20.64 16.02 1.64
CA LYS A 129 -20.90 17.08 0.63
C LYS A 129 -19.79 18.13 0.57
N HIS A 130 -19.06 18.35 1.66
CA HIS A 130 -18.09 19.43 1.79
C HIS A 130 -16.80 18.94 2.43
N SER A 131 -15.68 19.58 2.08
CA SER A 131 -14.35 19.27 2.64
C SER A 131 -14.28 19.46 4.16
N ASN A 132 -15.09 20.37 4.71
CA ASN A 132 -15.10 20.72 6.13
C ASN A 132 -15.82 19.68 7.00
N GLN A 133 -16.55 18.74 6.40
CA GLN A 133 -17.15 17.64 7.13
C GLN A 133 -16.08 16.59 7.47
N PRO A 134 -16.06 16.06 8.70
CA PRO A 134 -15.18 14.96 9.08
C PRO A 134 -15.28 13.82 8.05
N ALA A 135 -14.12 13.41 7.54
CA ALA A 135 -14.03 12.28 6.63
C ALA A 135 -13.93 10.99 7.46
N HIS A 136 -14.77 10.01 7.15
CA HIS A 136 -14.56 8.65 7.64
C HIS A 136 -13.52 8.00 6.74
N GLU A 137 -12.25 8.08 7.16
CA GLU A 137 -11.12 7.53 6.42
C GLU A 137 -11.15 6.00 6.42
N MET A 138 -10.79 5.43 5.28
CA MET A 138 -10.68 4.00 5.05
C MET A 138 -9.21 3.64 4.84
N ILE A 139 -8.82 2.46 5.31
CA ILE A 139 -7.46 1.93 5.18
C ILE A 139 -7.46 0.63 4.39
N VAL A 140 -6.33 0.35 3.75
CA VAL A 140 -5.99 -0.96 3.18
C VAL A 140 -5.58 -1.88 4.32
N LEU A 141 -6.16 -3.08 4.32
CA LEU A 141 -6.08 -4.10 5.36
C LEU A 141 -6.65 -3.60 6.70
N GLY A 142 -7.48 -4.37 7.37
CA GLY A 142 -7.77 -4.09 8.78
C GLY A 142 -6.62 -4.56 9.68
N SER A 143 -6.83 -4.52 10.99
CA SER A 143 -5.84 -4.98 11.97
C SER A 143 -5.50 -6.46 11.80
N LYS A 144 -6.52 -7.31 11.63
CA LYS A 144 -6.36 -8.75 11.47
C LYS A 144 -5.87 -9.08 10.06
N ALA A 145 -6.46 -8.51 9.02
CA ALA A 145 -6.02 -8.76 7.64
C ALA A 145 -4.53 -8.39 7.43
N TYR A 146 -4.05 -7.31 8.06
CA TYR A 146 -2.63 -6.95 8.03
C TYR A 146 -1.76 -7.98 8.77
N ALA A 147 -2.16 -8.35 9.99
CA ALA A 147 -1.43 -9.34 10.79
C ALA A 147 -1.34 -10.69 10.07
N ASP A 148 -2.47 -11.19 9.54
CA ASP A 148 -2.56 -12.44 8.79
C ASP A 148 -1.66 -12.40 7.53
N ALA A 149 -1.60 -11.26 6.82
CA ALA A 149 -0.74 -11.11 5.65
C ALA A 149 0.76 -11.15 6.00
N VAL A 150 1.16 -10.50 7.10
CA VAL A 150 2.56 -10.54 7.59
C VAL A 150 2.92 -11.93 8.09
N GLU A 151 2.01 -12.58 8.83
CA GLU A 151 2.19 -13.94 9.33
C GLU A 151 2.34 -14.94 8.18
N ALA A 152 1.54 -14.81 7.11
CA ALA A 152 1.64 -15.66 5.92
C ALA A 152 3.02 -15.53 5.24
N ILE A 153 3.59 -14.32 5.17
CA ILE A 153 4.94 -14.11 4.63
C ILE A 153 5.98 -14.82 5.52
N MET A 154 5.91 -14.63 6.84
CA MET A 154 6.83 -15.25 7.79
C MET A 154 6.73 -16.77 7.79
N ALA A 155 5.52 -17.33 7.73
CA ALA A 155 5.28 -18.76 7.65
C ALA A 155 5.92 -19.36 6.39
N LYS A 156 5.78 -18.68 5.24
CA LYS A 156 6.40 -19.12 3.99
C LYS A 156 7.93 -19.06 4.04
N ILE A 157 8.51 -18.03 4.67
CA ILE A 157 9.97 -17.97 4.91
C ILE A 157 10.41 -19.19 5.73
N GLY A 158 9.72 -19.48 6.84
CA GLY A 158 10.02 -20.63 7.70
C GLY A 158 9.97 -21.97 6.97
N GLU A 159 8.95 -22.17 6.12
CA GLU A 159 8.83 -23.35 5.26
C GLU A 159 10.03 -23.50 4.32
N GLN A 160 10.42 -22.42 3.62
CA GLN A 160 11.54 -22.44 2.68
C GLN A 160 12.89 -22.66 3.38
N VAL A 161 13.06 -22.14 4.60
CA VAL A 161 14.24 -22.43 5.45
C VAL A 161 14.29 -23.92 5.78
N GLY A 162 13.15 -24.53 6.11
CA GLY A 162 13.03 -25.97 6.33
C GLY A 162 13.47 -26.78 5.11
N PHE A 163 12.92 -26.47 3.93
CA PHE A 163 13.30 -27.14 2.68
C PHE A 163 14.78 -26.96 2.34
N ALA A 164 15.32 -25.74 2.47
CA ALA A 164 16.74 -25.48 2.21
C ALA A 164 17.65 -26.30 3.13
N LYS A 165 17.27 -26.49 4.39
CA LYS A 165 18.00 -27.35 5.32
C LYS A 165 17.97 -28.81 4.86
N THR A 166 16.80 -29.35 4.55
CA THR A 166 16.64 -30.74 4.07
C THR A 166 17.43 -30.98 2.79
N TYR A 167 17.36 -30.09 1.79
CA TYR A 167 18.13 -30.25 0.55
C TYR A 167 19.65 -30.22 0.79
N LYS A 168 20.11 -29.42 1.75
CA LYS A 168 21.54 -29.37 2.11
C LYS A 168 21.98 -30.68 2.78
N GLU A 169 21.18 -31.23 3.69
CA GLU A 169 21.46 -32.51 4.36
C GLU A 169 21.46 -33.68 3.37
N GLU A 170 20.55 -33.69 2.39
CA GLU A 170 20.54 -34.72 1.33
C GLU A 170 21.76 -34.62 0.41
N LEU A 171 22.19 -33.42 0.04
CA LEU A 171 23.42 -33.21 -0.74
C LEU A 171 24.66 -33.70 0.02
N GLU A 172 24.73 -33.46 1.34
CA GLU A 172 25.82 -33.95 2.19
C GLU A 172 25.80 -35.47 2.30
N ARG A 173 24.61 -36.10 2.35
CA ARG A 173 24.43 -37.56 2.42
C ARG A 173 24.80 -38.29 1.12
N LEU A 174 24.49 -37.69 -0.03
CA LEU A 174 24.80 -38.26 -1.33
C LEU A 174 26.31 -38.27 -1.63
N GLY A 175 27.07 -37.31 -1.10
CA GLY A 175 28.52 -37.26 -1.28
C GLY A 175 28.94 -37.19 -2.75
N GLU A 176 30.09 -37.79 -3.08
CA GLU A 176 30.58 -37.92 -4.47
C GLU A 176 29.87 -39.05 -5.25
N ASP A 177 29.10 -39.90 -4.57
CA ASP A 177 28.39 -41.06 -5.15
C ASP A 177 26.99 -40.71 -5.68
N ALA A 178 26.64 -39.41 -5.69
CA ALA A 178 25.39 -38.94 -6.27
C ALA A 178 25.36 -39.27 -7.77
N ASP A 179 24.27 -39.87 -8.25
CA ASP A 179 23.95 -39.78 -9.66
C ASP A 179 23.84 -38.29 -10.06
N ASP A 180 24.44 -37.92 -11.19
CA ASP A 180 24.58 -36.53 -11.63
C ASP A 180 23.21 -35.83 -11.71
N GLU A 181 22.15 -36.55 -12.07
CA GLU A 181 20.80 -36.02 -12.17
C GLU A 181 20.21 -35.71 -10.79
N THR A 182 20.30 -36.66 -9.86
CA THR A 182 19.77 -36.49 -8.49
C THR A 182 20.50 -35.38 -7.71
N GLY A 183 21.83 -35.32 -7.83
CA GLY A 183 22.62 -34.26 -7.21
C GLY A 183 22.26 -32.87 -7.76
N ASN A 184 22.08 -32.75 -9.07
CA ASN A 184 21.70 -31.50 -9.72
C ASN A 184 20.30 -31.02 -9.31
N ASP A 185 19.33 -31.93 -9.17
CA ASP A 185 17.97 -31.61 -8.73
C ASP A 185 17.92 -31.00 -7.32
N PHE A 186 18.68 -31.58 -6.38
CA PHE A 186 18.77 -31.03 -5.02
C PHE A 186 19.51 -29.69 -4.99
N GLN A 187 20.56 -29.51 -5.80
CA GLN A 187 21.24 -28.22 -5.92
C GLN A 187 20.30 -27.14 -6.48
N GLN A 188 19.53 -27.45 -7.53
CA GLN A 188 18.56 -26.53 -8.10
C GLN A 188 17.46 -26.18 -7.10
N SER A 189 16.95 -27.17 -6.38
CA SER A 189 15.92 -26.99 -5.34
C SER A 189 16.43 -26.13 -4.18
N LEU A 190 17.67 -26.35 -3.72
CA LEU A 190 18.32 -25.52 -2.71
C LEU A 190 18.50 -24.07 -3.19
N ALA A 191 18.94 -23.87 -4.42
CA ALA A 191 19.09 -22.54 -5.01
C ALA A 191 17.73 -21.82 -5.10
N LYS A 192 16.67 -22.52 -5.51
CA LYS A 192 15.31 -22.00 -5.57
C LYS A 192 14.77 -21.62 -4.19
N ALA A 193 14.97 -22.46 -3.18
CA ALA A 193 14.55 -22.18 -1.81
C ALA A 193 15.27 -20.93 -1.26
N LYS A 194 16.60 -20.84 -1.43
CA LYS A 194 17.39 -19.66 -1.03
C LYS A 194 16.94 -18.37 -1.72
N LYS A 195 16.67 -18.44 -3.02
CA LYS A 195 16.13 -17.29 -3.78
C LYS A 195 14.77 -16.86 -3.23
N THR A 196 13.88 -17.83 -2.99
CA THR A 196 12.54 -17.55 -2.45
C THR A 196 12.61 -16.91 -1.05
N ILE A 197 13.50 -17.36 -0.18
CA ILE A 197 13.76 -16.73 1.13
C ILE A 197 14.16 -15.27 0.95
N ALA A 198 15.14 -15.00 0.09
CA ALA A 198 15.61 -13.64 -0.15
C ALA A 198 14.51 -12.71 -0.70
N ASP A 199 13.69 -13.21 -1.63
CA ASP A 199 12.56 -12.46 -2.20
C ASP A 199 11.48 -12.15 -1.15
N LEU A 200 11.19 -13.12 -0.27
CA LEU A 200 10.20 -12.96 0.81
C LEU A 200 10.70 -12.07 1.96
N ASP A 201 11.99 -12.16 2.31
CA ASP A 201 12.62 -11.26 3.29
C ASP A 201 12.60 -9.80 2.81
N ALA A 202 12.84 -9.59 1.51
CA ALA A 202 12.73 -8.28 0.89
C ALA A 202 11.30 -7.74 0.95
N LEU A 203 10.30 -8.58 0.62
CA LEU A 203 8.88 -8.23 0.77
C LEU A 203 8.51 -7.92 2.22
N HIS A 204 8.85 -8.81 3.16
CA HIS A 204 8.58 -8.60 4.59
C HIS A 204 9.17 -7.27 5.09
N SER A 205 10.40 -6.97 4.68
CA SER A 205 11.07 -5.71 4.99
C SER A 205 10.37 -4.49 4.37
N GLU A 206 9.91 -4.59 3.12
CA GLU A 206 9.15 -3.54 2.44
C GLU A 206 7.84 -3.23 3.19
N ILE A 207 7.09 -4.28 3.56
CA ILE A 207 5.82 -4.17 4.28
C ILE A 207 6.03 -3.59 5.68
N THR A 208 6.88 -4.21 6.49
CA THR A 208 7.05 -3.81 7.89
C THR A 208 7.64 -2.40 8.05
N LYS A 209 8.42 -1.89 7.09
CA LYS A 209 8.94 -0.51 7.15
C LYS A 209 7.89 0.57 6.91
N SER A 210 6.87 0.29 6.09
CA SER A 210 6.01 1.34 5.55
C SER A 210 4.51 1.13 5.81
N TRP A 211 4.09 -0.05 6.26
CA TRP A 211 2.69 -0.44 6.38
C TRP A 211 2.23 -0.75 7.81
N ILE A 212 3.12 -0.80 8.81
CA ILE A 212 2.72 -1.10 10.20
C ILE A 212 1.64 -0.15 10.73
N PRO A 213 1.81 1.19 10.67
CA PRO A 213 0.82 2.10 11.23
C PRO A 213 -0.43 2.15 10.34
N PRO A 214 -1.65 2.01 10.89
CA PRO A 214 -2.89 2.17 10.12
C PRO A 214 -2.97 3.51 9.37
N SER A 215 -2.41 4.58 9.94
CA SER A 215 -2.37 5.90 9.31
C SER A 215 -1.56 5.97 8.01
N LEU A 216 -0.60 5.04 7.81
CA LEU A 216 0.15 4.90 6.55
C LEU A 216 -0.58 3.99 5.53
N ARG A 217 -1.70 3.39 5.93
CA ARG A 217 -2.49 2.50 5.07
C ARG A 217 -3.72 3.17 4.49
N LYS A 218 -3.89 4.48 4.67
CA LYS A 218 -5.03 5.23 4.13
C LYS A 218 -5.24 4.98 2.64
N LEU A 219 -6.46 4.61 2.30
CA LEU A 219 -6.93 4.28 0.96
C LEU A 219 -7.76 5.41 0.37
N GLY A 220 -8.61 6.02 1.19
CA GLY A 220 -9.64 6.95 0.77
C GLY A 220 -10.56 7.29 1.94
N TYR A 221 -11.75 7.80 1.64
CA TYR A 221 -12.77 8.10 2.64
C TYR A 221 -14.16 7.78 2.13
N VAL A 222 -15.12 7.55 3.03
CA VAL A 222 -16.53 7.34 2.69
C VAL A 222 -17.09 8.62 2.04
N LEU A 223 -17.62 8.49 0.84
CA LEU A 223 -18.27 9.58 0.11
C LEU A 223 -19.79 9.56 0.32
N TYR A 224 -20.38 8.38 0.18
CA TYR A 224 -21.82 8.18 0.22
C TYR A 224 -22.15 6.78 0.75
N ALA A 225 -23.14 6.67 1.62
CA ALA A 225 -23.67 5.41 2.09
C ALA A 225 -25.14 5.59 2.50
N PRO A 226 -26.11 5.03 1.76
CA PRO A 226 -27.52 5.05 2.18
C PRO A 226 -27.72 4.21 3.46
N PRO A 227 -28.86 4.34 4.15
CA PRO A 227 -29.24 3.38 5.19
C PRO A 227 -29.25 1.95 4.62
N ILE A 228 -28.92 0.96 5.45
CA ILE A 228 -29.23 -0.44 5.15
C ILE A 228 -30.74 -0.59 5.14
N SER A 229 -31.27 -1.02 4.00
CA SER A 229 -32.69 -1.25 3.73
C SER A 229 -32.89 -2.56 2.97
N VAL A 230 -34.15 -2.95 2.81
CA VAL A 230 -34.55 -3.97 1.85
C VAL A 230 -35.25 -3.25 0.71
N ALA A 231 -34.85 -3.56 -0.53
CA ALA A 231 -35.49 -3.03 -1.72
C ALA A 231 -36.99 -3.33 -1.70
N PRO A 232 -37.83 -2.41 -2.20
CA PRO A 232 -39.27 -2.67 -2.31
C PRO A 232 -39.54 -3.91 -3.18
N ASP A 233 -40.75 -4.46 -3.05
CA ASP A 233 -41.25 -5.54 -3.90
C ASP A 233 -41.23 -5.12 -5.39
N PRO A 234 -40.85 -6.01 -6.35
CA PRO A 234 -40.62 -7.45 -6.19
C PRO A 234 -39.17 -7.89 -5.90
N GLU A 235 -38.20 -6.97 -5.88
CA GLU A 235 -36.78 -7.33 -5.83
C GLU A 235 -36.34 -7.89 -4.48
N LEU A 236 -36.80 -7.30 -3.36
CA LEU A 236 -36.55 -7.74 -1.98
C LEU A 236 -35.06 -7.97 -1.61
N TYR A 237 -34.11 -7.41 -2.36
CA TYR A 237 -32.68 -7.51 -2.05
C TYR A 237 -32.27 -6.53 -0.94
N THR A 238 -31.28 -6.89 -0.14
CA THR A 238 -30.70 -5.97 0.85
C THR A 238 -29.88 -4.89 0.14
N GLU A 239 -30.21 -3.63 0.40
CA GLU A 239 -29.42 -2.47 0.02
C GLU A 239 -28.37 -2.21 1.10
N ASP A 240 -27.15 -2.71 0.87
CA ASP A 240 -26.04 -2.55 1.81
C ASP A 240 -24.77 -2.21 1.03
N TRP A 241 -24.61 -0.92 0.74
CA TRP A 241 -23.49 -0.45 -0.05
C TRP A 241 -22.99 0.92 0.42
N ALA A 242 -21.73 1.20 0.13
CA ALA A 242 -21.10 2.49 0.32
C ALA A 242 -20.10 2.77 -0.80
N MET A 243 -20.00 4.04 -1.18
CA MET A 243 -19.01 4.54 -2.11
C MET A 243 -17.89 5.22 -1.35
N LEU A 244 -16.67 4.82 -1.66
CA LEU A 244 -15.46 5.44 -1.15
C LEU A 244 -14.83 6.30 -2.23
N ASN A 245 -14.37 7.49 -1.86
CA ASN A 245 -13.48 8.30 -2.68
C ASN A 245 -12.03 7.90 -2.40
N LEU A 246 -11.30 7.48 -3.42
CA LEU A 246 -9.93 7.02 -3.27
C LEU A 246 -8.94 8.18 -3.35
N HIS A 247 -7.87 8.08 -2.56
CA HIS A 247 -6.72 8.98 -2.68
C HIS A 247 -5.87 8.52 -3.86
N LEU A 248 -5.80 9.29 -4.95
CA LEU A 248 -5.02 8.89 -6.15
C LEU A 248 -3.54 8.70 -5.85
N ASP A 249 -3.00 9.40 -4.86
CA ASP A 249 -1.63 9.20 -4.38
C ASP A 249 -1.39 7.83 -3.73
N LYS A 250 -2.43 7.02 -3.53
CA LYS A 250 -2.31 5.64 -3.07
C LYS A 250 -2.00 4.67 -4.21
N PHE A 251 -2.21 5.05 -5.47
CA PHE A 251 -2.08 4.22 -6.66
C PHE A 251 -0.84 4.56 -7.49
#